data_AF-A0A0N4VYE1-F1
#
_entry.id   AF-A0A0N4VYE1-F1
#
_cell.length_a   1.000
_cell.length_b   1.000
_cell.length_c   1.000
_cell.angle_alpha   90.00
_cell.angle_beta   90.00
_cell.angle_gamma   90.00
#
_symmetry.space_group_name_H-M   'P 1'
#
loop_
_entity.id
_entity.type
_entity.pdbx_description
1 polymer ?
#
loop_
_entity_poly.entity_id
_entity_poly.type
_entity_poly.pdbx_seq_one_letter_code
_entity_poly.pdbx_strand_id
1 'polypeptide(L)'
;LLSVYPVLYEEPPGETKSSTISSYDTPPVENGRLPSIGKMSALFDFKPVGPNQLEIVAGEWLDLIQAHDDGGNPEWIWVQRLNGEHGFVPATYCKAV
;
A
#
# COMPACT_ATOMS: atom_id res chain seq x y z
N LEU A 1 0.71 -20.30 42.57
CA LEU A 1 -0.75 -20.15 42.41
C LEU A 1 -0.98 -19.09 41.35
N LEU A 2 -1.16 -19.51 40.10
CA LEU A 2 -1.38 -18.65 38.94
C LEU A 2 -2.90 -18.46 38.79
N SER A 3 -3.40 -17.25 39.07
CA SER A 3 -4.79 -16.90 38.78
C SER A 3 -4.91 -16.56 37.30
N VAL A 4 -5.48 -17.49 36.52
CA VAL A 4 -5.94 -17.27 35.16
C VAL A 4 -7.27 -16.49 35.25
N TYR A 5 -7.31 -15.29 34.71
CA TYR A 5 -8.56 -14.55 34.50
C TYR A 5 -9.08 -14.84 33.09
N PRO A 6 -10.37 -15.19 32.90
CA PRO A 6 -10.95 -15.28 31.57
C PRO A 6 -11.19 -13.86 31.02
N VAL A 7 -10.54 -13.52 29.91
CA VAL A 7 -10.86 -12.32 29.14
C VAL A 7 -12.16 -12.60 28.39
N LEU A 8 -13.28 -12.06 28.88
CA LEU A 8 -14.55 -12.05 28.15
C LEU A 8 -14.44 -10.97 27.08
N TYR A 9 -14.27 -11.35 25.82
CA TYR A 9 -14.33 -10.41 24.70
C TYR A 9 -15.81 -10.17 24.37
N GLU A 10 -16.31 -8.96 24.61
CA GLU A 10 -17.58 -8.51 24.02
C GLU A 10 -17.35 -8.31 22.52
N GLU A 11 -18.10 -9.04 21.69
CA GLU A 11 -18.13 -8.82 20.25
C GLU A 11 -18.79 -7.45 19.96
N PRO A 12 -18.15 -6.54 19.22
CA PRO A 12 -18.79 -5.28 18.86
C PRO A 12 -20.02 -5.54 17.97
N PRO A 13 -21.07 -4.72 18.08
CA PRO A 13 -22.34 -4.96 17.42
C PRO A 13 -22.13 -4.99 15.90
N GLY A 14 -22.69 -6.02 15.26
CA GLY A 14 -22.66 -6.18 13.81
C GLY A 14 -23.15 -4.91 13.11
N GLU A 15 -22.23 -4.20 12.48
CA GLU A 15 -22.56 -2.94 11.84
C GLU A 15 -23.08 -3.20 10.43
N THR A 16 -24.32 -2.76 10.26
CA THR A 16 -25.19 -2.86 9.12
C THR A 16 -24.57 -2.33 7.83
N LYS A 17 -24.82 -3.10 6.77
CA LYS A 17 -24.63 -2.75 5.37
C LYS A 17 -25.50 -1.51 5.08
N SER A 18 -24.92 -0.32 4.94
CA SER A 18 -25.56 0.81 4.26
C SER A 18 -24.53 1.89 3.88
N SER A 19 -24.14 1.85 2.61
CA SER A 19 -24.07 3.00 1.71
C SER A 19 -23.69 4.35 2.33
N THR A 20 -22.39 4.62 2.44
CA THR A 20 -21.86 5.98 2.34
C THR A 20 -20.56 5.88 1.56
N ILE A 21 -20.69 5.83 0.23
CA ILE A 21 -19.54 5.88 -0.66
C ILE A 21 -19.04 7.32 -0.63
N SER A 22 -18.03 7.55 0.21
CA SER A 22 -17.25 8.79 0.18
C SER A 22 -16.74 8.98 -1.24
N SER A 23 -16.93 10.17 -1.80
CA SER A 23 -16.80 10.50 -3.23
C SER A 23 -15.36 10.47 -3.80
N TYR A 24 -14.46 9.74 -3.15
CA TYR A 24 -13.24 9.16 -3.72
C TYR A 24 -13.56 7.77 -4.30
N ASP A 25 -14.72 7.66 -4.94
CA ASP A 25 -15.26 6.46 -5.57
C ASP A 25 -14.21 5.91 -6.52
N THR A 26 -13.71 4.72 -6.15
CA THR A 26 -12.60 3.97 -6.72
C THR A 26 -12.43 4.22 -8.22
N PRO A 27 -11.28 4.72 -8.71
CA PRO A 27 -11.01 4.69 -10.14
C PRO A 27 -11.19 3.24 -10.60
N PRO A 28 -11.87 3.00 -11.74
CA PRO A 28 -12.05 1.65 -12.24
C PRO A 28 -10.68 0.99 -12.29
N VAL A 29 -10.57 -0.20 -11.69
CA VAL A 29 -9.40 -1.08 -11.81
C VAL A 29 -9.22 -1.35 -13.31
N GLU A 30 -8.54 -0.47 -14.02
CA GLU A 30 -8.35 -0.56 -15.44
C GLU A 30 -7.37 -1.70 -15.68
N ASN A 31 -7.85 -2.79 -16.28
CA ASN A 31 -7.03 -3.95 -16.63
C ASN A 31 -6.33 -4.64 -15.45
N GLY A 32 -6.93 -4.62 -14.25
CA GLY A 32 -6.34 -5.28 -13.07
C GLY A 32 -5.29 -4.44 -12.33
N ARG A 33 -5.19 -3.13 -12.62
CA ARG A 33 -4.26 -2.21 -11.96
C ARG A 33 -4.93 -1.42 -10.84
N LEU A 34 -4.13 -1.09 -9.83
CA LEU A 34 -4.56 -0.27 -8.70
C LEU A 34 -4.64 1.20 -9.14
N PRO A 35 -5.54 1.99 -8.54
CA PRO A 35 -5.63 3.41 -8.83
C PRO A 35 -4.34 4.13 -8.40
N SER A 36 -3.70 4.83 -9.34
CA SER A 36 -2.50 5.61 -9.06
C SER A 36 -2.83 7.02 -8.59
N ILE A 37 -2.17 7.49 -7.52
CA ILE A 37 -2.21 8.87 -7.03
C ILE A 37 -1.06 9.73 -7.59
N GLY A 38 -0.13 9.14 -8.34
CA GLY A 38 0.98 9.84 -8.97
C GLY A 38 1.83 8.93 -9.86
N LYS A 39 2.78 9.53 -10.59
CA LYS A 39 3.81 8.84 -11.36
C LYS A 39 5.17 9.04 -10.71
N MET A 40 5.97 7.99 -10.69
CA MET A 40 7.29 7.97 -10.09
C MET A 40 8.32 7.44 -11.09
N SER A 41 9.56 7.89 -10.93
CA SER A 41 10.73 7.31 -11.56
C SER A 41 11.70 6.83 -10.47
N ALA A 42 12.17 5.58 -10.60
CA ALA A 42 13.20 5.02 -9.73
C ALA A 42 14.56 5.73 -9.98
N LEU A 43 15.20 6.16 -8.90
CA LEU A 43 16.51 6.82 -8.92
C LEU A 43 17.66 5.81 -8.77
N PHE A 44 17.41 4.72 -8.05
CA PHE A 44 18.41 3.71 -7.73
C PHE A 44 17.79 2.31 -7.78
N ASP A 45 18.65 1.31 -7.91
CA ASP A 45 18.24 -0.09 -7.79
C ASP A 45 17.92 -0.41 -6.33
N PHE A 46 16.88 -1.20 -6.10
CA PHE A 46 16.52 -1.69 -4.77
C PHE A 46 16.19 -3.18 -4.83
N LYS A 47 16.87 -3.97 -4.00
CA LYS A 47 16.65 -5.40 -3.85
C LYS A 47 15.77 -5.68 -2.63
N PRO A 48 14.63 -6.38 -2.79
CA PRO A 48 13.76 -6.74 -1.69
C PRO A 48 14.46 -7.59 -0.63
N VAL A 49 14.20 -7.27 0.63
CA VAL A 49 14.57 -8.08 1.80
C VAL A 49 13.34 -8.72 2.45
N GLY A 50 12.14 -8.21 2.14
CA GLY A 50 10.86 -8.68 2.70
C GLY A 50 9.85 -9.09 1.63
N PRO A 51 8.83 -9.88 1.99
CA PRO A 51 7.87 -10.45 1.04
C PRO A 51 6.94 -9.41 0.40
N ASN A 52 6.75 -8.25 1.04
CA ASN A 52 5.86 -7.18 0.56
C ASN A 52 6.63 -6.09 -0.20
N GLN A 53 7.91 -6.31 -0.52
CA GLN A 53 8.76 -5.32 -1.17
C GLN A 53 8.90 -5.63 -2.66
N LEU A 54 8.98 -4.58 -3.47
CA LEU A 54 9.13 -4.69 -4.92
C LEU A 54 10.58 -4.41 -5.31
N GLU A 55 11.18 -5.27 -6.12
CA GLU A 55 12.47 -4.96 -6.74
C GLU A 55 12.28 -3.86 -7.77
N ILE A 56 13.12 -2.83 -7.76
CA ILE A 56 13.09 -1.75 -8.77
C ILE A 56 14.49 -1.50 -9.31
N VAL A 57 14.57 -1.01 -10.55
CA VAL A 57 15.83 -0.65 -11.23
C VAL A 57 15.83 0.86 -11.53
N ALA A 58 16.99 1.51 -11.43
CA ALA A 58 17.13 2.92 -11.75
C ALA A 58 16.61 3.24 -13.16
N GLY A 59 15.83 4.31 -13.28
CA GLY A 59 15.16 4.73 -14.52
C GLY A 59 13.81 4.06 -14.78
N GLU A 60 13.40 3.09 -13.95
CA GLU A 60 12.10 2.44 -14.07
C GLU A 60 10.93 3.40 -13.79
N TRP A 61 9.84 3.24 -14.54
CA TRP A 61 8.60 4.02 -14.39
C TRP A 61 7.59 3.25 -13.56
N LEU A 62 7.06 3.92 -12.54
CA LEU A 62 6.19 3.32 -11.53
C LEU A 62 4.99 4.22 -11.29
N ASP A 63 3.88 3.61 -10.91
CA ASP A 63 2.71 4.31 -10.40
C ASP A 63 2.76 4.34 -8.88
N LEU A 64 2.57 5.53 -8.30
CA LEU A 64 2.41 5.67 -6.86
C LEU A 64 0.98 5.29 -6.49
N ILE A 65 0.82 4.34 -5.58
CA ILE A 65 -0.48 3.90 -5.07
C ILE A 65 -0.71 4.46 -3.66
N GLN A 66 0.29 4.37 -2.78
CA GLN A 66 0.24 4.90 -1.41
C GLN A 66 1.57 5.56 -1.03
N ALA A 67 1.51 6.73 -0.40
CA ALA A 67 2.70 7.55 -0.04
C ALA A 67 3.26 7.26 1.37
N HIS A 68 2.75 6.25 2.06
CA HIS A 68 3.20 5.78 3.36
C HIS A 68 2.88 4.27 3.51
N ASP A 69 3.39 3.59 4.53
CA ASP A 69 2.94 2.23 4.89
C ASP A 69 1.62 2.23 5.67
N ASP A 70 1.12 1.05 6.06
CA ASP A 70 -0.15 0.91 6.81
C ASP A 70 -0.12 1.58 8.19
N GLY A 71 1.07 1.82 8.75
CA GLY A 71 1.28 2.53 10.01
C GLY A 71 1.43 4.04 9.84
N GLY A 72 1.40 4.56 8.61
CA GLY A 72 1.60 5.97 8.30
C GLY A 72 3.07 6.40 8.19
N ASN A 73 4.02 5.47 8.10
CA ASN A 73 5.43 5.80 7.91
C ASN A 73 5.67 6.26 6.44
N PRO A 74 6.09 7.52 6.20
CA PRO A 74 6.35 8.03 4.85
C PRO A 74 7.66 7.54 4.24
N GLU A 75 8.49 6.80 4.98
CA GLU A 75 9.75 6.23 4.46
C GLU A 75 9.51 5.13 3.42
N TRP A 76 8.32 4.53 3.41
CA TRP A 76 7.94 3.46 2.51
C TRP A 76 6.73 3.86 1.68
N ILE A 77 6.85 3.70 0.36
CA ILE A 77 5.76 3.96 -0.57
C ILE A 77 5.35 2.66 -1.25
N TRP A 78 4.06 2.50 -1.49
CA TRP A 78 3.52 1.39 -2.26
C TRP A 78 3.41 1.80 -3.72
N VAL A 79 4.12 1.09 -4.59
CA VAL A 79 4.21 1.41 -6.01
C VAL A 79 3.76 0.23 -6.87
N GLN A 80 3.38 0.51 -8.11
CA GLN A 80 2.93 -0.50 -9.06
C GLN A 80 3.55 -0.31 -10.45
N ARG A 81 3.94 -1.43 -11.08
CA ARG A 81 4.40 -1.51 -12.47
C ARG A 81 3.25 -1.51 -13.47
N LEU A 82 3.58 -1.38 -14.76
CA LEU A 82 2.59 -1.51 -15.84
C LEU A 82 1.95 -2.91 -15.88
N ASN A 83 2.72 -3.95 -15.56
CA ASN A 83 2.25 -5.35 -15.53
C ASN A 83 1.39 -5.70 -14.30
N GLY A 84 1.14 -4.75 -13.40
CA GLY A 84 0.33 -4.92 -12.20
C GLY A 84 1.10 -5.39 -10.96
N GLU A 85 2.36 -5.79 -11.07
CA GLU A 85 3.22 -6.08 -9.92
C GLU A 85 3.37 -4.85 -9.03
N HIS A 86 3.32 -5.04 -7.72
CA HIS A 86 3.28 -3.96 -6.77
C HIS A 86 3.93 -4.36 -5.46
N GLY A 87 4.42 -3.38 -4.72
CA GLY A 87 5.09 -3.61 -3.44
C GLY A 87 5.68 -2.34 -2.85
N PHE A 88 6.23 -2.47 -1.65
CA PHE A 88 6.91 -1.39 -0.95
C PHE A 88 8.31 -1.16 -1.50
N VAL A 89 8.66 0.12 -1.65
CA VAL A 89 10.02 0.59 -1.90
C VAL A 89 10.33 1.79 -1.00
N PRO A 90 11.61 2.07 -0.69
CA PRO A 90 11.95 3.26 0.07
C PRO A 90 11.60 4.52 -0.72
N ALA A 91 10.93 5.48 -0.09
CA ALA A 91 10.48 6.72 -0.74
C ALA A 91 11.64 7.49 -1.37
N THR A 92 12.79 7.50 -0.71
CA THR A 92 14.02 8.20 -1.13
C THR A 92 14.67 7.61 -2.39
N TYR A 93 14.24 6.42 -2.83
CA TYR A 93 14.72 5.76 -4.04
C TYR A 93 13.90 6.16 -5.27
N CYS A 94 12.86 6.98 -5.10
CA CYS A 94 11.97 7.40 -6.17
C CYS A 94 11.83 8.92 -6.19
N LYS A 95 11.51 9.47 -7.37
CA LYS A 95 11.06 10.86 -7.51
C LYS A 95 9.73 10.92 -8.24
N ALA A 96 8.88 11.88 -7.88
CA ALA A 96 7.71 12.21 -8.66
C ALA A 96 8.12 12.73 -10.05
N VAL A 97 7.29 12.45 -11.06
CA VAL A 97 7.46 12.95 -12.43
C VAL A 97 6.30 13.86 -12.82
#